data_AF-A0A315B6Q0-F1
#
_entry.id   AF-A0A315B6Q0-F1
#
_cell.length_a   1.000
_cell.length_b   1.000
_cell.length_c   1.000
_cell.angle_alpha   90.00
_cell.angle_beta   90.00
_cell.angle_gamma   90.00
#
_symmetry.space_group_name_H-M   'P 1'
#
loop_
_entity.id
_entity.type
_entity.pdbx_description
1 polymer ?
#
loop_
_entity_poly.entity_id
_entity_poly.type
_entity_poly.pdbx_seq_one_letter_code
_entity_poly.pdbx_strand_id
1 'polypeptide(L)' 'DSCNFCQGKLIEKDTDVEIQKADGKRVSLRVSAYVCDTCGEAYYKPEVSRKLDRIAYSR' A
#
# COMPACT_ATOMS: atom_id res chain seq x y z
N ASP A 1 13.77 -10.19 4.37
CA ASP A 1 13.10 -8.91 4.67
C ASP A 1 12.34 -9.00 5.98
N SER A 2 12.57 -8.05 6.89
CA SER A 2 11.90 -7.93 8.19
C SER A 2 11.20 -6.59 8.29
N CYS A 3 10.03 -6.56 8.92
CA CYS A 3 9.27 -5.33 9.15
C CYS A 3 10.06 -4.38 10.06
N ASN A 4 10.19 -3.12 9.66
CA ASN A 4 10.93 -2.14 10.46
C ASN A 4 10.20 -1.78 11.77
N PHE A 5 8.89 -1.98 11.83
CA PHE A 5 8.07 -1.66 12.99
C PHE A 5 8.06 -2.77 14.04
N CYS A 6 7.70 -4.01 13.64
CA CYS A 6 7.52 -5.13 14.59
C CYS A 6 8.55 -6.26 14.44
N GLN A 7 9.52 -6.14 13.52
CA GLN A 7 10.50 -7.17 13.17
C GLN A 7 9.90 -8.49 12.63
N GLY A 8 8.59 -8.51 12.38
CA GLY A 8 7.89 -9.64 11.76
C GLY A 8 8.29 -9.89 10.32
N LYS A 9 7.89 -11.04 9.77
CA LYS A 9 8.21 -11.45 8.41
C LYS A 9 7.42 -10.63 7.38
N LEU A 10 8.12 -10.06 6.40
CA LEU A 10 7.50 -9.43 5.24
C LEU A 10 7.23 -10.48 4.16
N ILE A 11 6.01 -10.48 3.62
CA ILE A 11 5.57 -11.39 2.56
C ILE A 11 5.09 -10.54 1.39
N GLU A 12 5.63 -10.79 0.20
CA GLU A 12 5.12 -10.16 -1.03
C GLU A 12 3.75 -10.76 -1.35
N LYS A 13 2.72 -9.92 -1.37
CA LYS A 13 1.38 -10.32 -1.77
C LYS A 13 0.65 -9.18 -2.46
N ASP A 14 -0.33 -9.53 -3.29
CA ASP A 14 -1.26 -8.54 -3.79
C ASP A 14 -2.22 -8.15 -2.67
N THR A 15 -2.35 -6.84 -2.45
CA THR A 15 -3.25 -6.26 -1.46
C THR A 15 -4.12 -5.21 -2.12
N ASP A 16 -5.37 -5.14 -1.67
CA ASP A 16 -6.29 -4.09 -2.08
C ASP A 16 -6.04 -2.86 -1.18
N VAL A 17 -5.74 -1.73 -1.81
CA VAL A 17 -5.51 -0.44 -1.14
C VAL A 17 -6.68 0.46 -1.45
N GLU A 18 -7.36 0.90 -0.40
CA GLU A 18 -8.42 1.90 -0.50
C GLU A 18 -7.83 3.29 -0.34
N ILE A 19 -7.96 4.10 -1.40
CA ILE A 19 -7.55 5.49 -1.39
C ILE A 19 -8.80 6.36 -1.33
N GLN A 20 -8.83 7.28 -0.38
CA GLN A 20 -9.78 8.38 -0.40
C GLN A 20 -9.18 9.54 -1.20
N LYS A 21 -9.78 9.84 -2.35
CA LYS A 21 -9.44 11.00 -3.16
C LYS A 21 -9.89 12.29 -2.47
N ALA A 22 -9.25 13.40 -2.82
CA ALA A 22 -9.62 14.73 -2.32
C ALA A 22 -11.06 15.15 -2.70
N ASP A 23 -11.62 14.61 -3.79
CA ASP A 23 -13.01 14.83 -4.22
C ASP A 23 -14.04 13.99 -3.43
N GLY A 24 -13.60 13.25 -2.41
CA GLY A 24 -14.44 12.41 -1.56
C GLY A 24 -14.71 11.02 -2.13
N LYS A 25 -14.27 10.70 -3.36
CA LYS A 25 -14.42 9.36 -3.93
C LYS A 25 -13.44 8.38 -3.29
N ARG A 26 -13.90 7.15 -3.09
CA ARG A 26 -13.06 6.02 -2.68
C ARG A 26 -12.72 5.18 -3.90
N VAL A 27 -11.45 4.86 -4.06
CA VAL A 27 -10.96 3.98 -5.14
C VAL A 27 -10.20 2.84 -4.49
N SER A 28 -10.57 1.61 -4.83
CA SER A 28 -9.88 0.41 -4.40
C SER A 28 -8.96 -0.07 -5.52
N LEU A 29 -7.68 -0.29 -5.22
CA LEU A 29 -6.68 -0.71 -6.19
C LEU A 29 -5.93 -1.92 -5.68
N ARG A 30 -5.88 -2.97 -6.51
CA ARG A 30 -5.01 -4.11 -6.25
C ARG A 30 -3.57 -3.77 -6.63
N VAL A 31 -2.66 -3.86 -5.67
CA VAL A 31 -1.23 -3.60 -5.87
C VAL A 31 -0.39 -4.65 -5.16
N SER A 32 0.76 -4.98 -5.74
CA SER A 32 1.74 -5.84 -5.10
C SER A 32 2.53 -5.05 -4.06
N ALA A 33 2.56 -5.54 -2.83
CA ALA A 33 3.28 -4.92 -1.72
C ALA A 33 3.89 -5.99 -0.80
N TYR A 34 4.94 -5.62 -0.08
CA TYR A 34 5.44 -6.43 1.03
C TYR A 34 4.61 -6.12 2.26
N VAL A 35 3.81 -7.08 2.71
CA VAL A 35 2.97 -6.92 3.90
C VAL A 35 3.53 -7.75 5.03
N CYS A 36 3.65 -7.15 6.20
CA CYS A 36 4.04 -7.86 7.40
C CYS A 36 2.92 -8.80 7.84
N ASP A 37 3.23 -10.09 7.97
CA ASP A 37 2.27 -11.10 8.41
C ASP A 37 1.87 -10.96 9.89
N THR A 38 2.69 -10.22 10.66
CA THR A 38 2.49 -10.06 12.11
C THR A 38 1.69 -8.81 12.45
N CYS A 39 2.08 -7.63 11.92
CA CYS A 39 1.41 -6.36 12.24
C CYS A 39 0.56 -5.78 11.11
N GLY A 40 0.63 -6.35 9.90
CA GLY A 40 -0.12 -5.86 8.73
C GLY A 40 0.52 -4.67 8.01
N GLU A 41 1.72 -4.24 8.41
CA GLU A 41 2.36 -3.08 7.79
C GLU A 41 2.77 -3.36 6.34
N ALA A 42 2.38 -2.46 5.43
CA ALA A 42 2.58 -2.60 3.99
C ALA A 42 3.69 -1.67 3.49
N TYR A 43 4.63 -2.25 2.75
CA TYR A 43 5.74 -1.55 2.12
C TYR A 43 5.57 -1.62 0.60
N TYR A 44 5.39 -0.44 -0.01
CA TYR A 44 5.14 -0.30 -1.44
C TYR A 44 6.45 -0.01 -2.18
N LYS A 45 6.61 -0.59 -3.38
CA LYS A 45 7.68 -0.19 -4.30
C LYS A 45 7.50 1.28 -4.72
N PRO A 46 8.57 2.03 -5.02
CA PRO A 46 8.47 3.44 -5.39
C PRO A 46 7.50 3.72 -6.56
N GLU A 47 7.41 2.81 -7.52
CA GLU A 47 6.46 2.87 -8.63
C GLU A 47 4.99 2.77 -8.20
N VAL A 48 4.70 1.90 -7.22
CA VAL A 48 3.37 1.74 -6.64
C VAL A 48 3.02 2.98 -5.83
N SER A 49 3.92 3.47 -4.97
CA SER A 49 3.71 4.71 -4.21
C SER A 49 3.35 5.88 -5.13
N ARG A 50 4.14 6.12 -6.19
CA ARG A 50 3.84 7.18 -7.17
C ARG A 50 2.52 6.99 -7.90
N LYS A 51 2.05 5.75 -8.07
CA LYS A 51 0.73 5.46 -8.66
C LYS A 51 -0.39 5.82 -7.67
N LEU A 52 -0.24 5.42 -6.41
CA LEU A 52 -1.21 5.74 -5.35
C LEU A 52 -1.30 7.26 -5.16
N ASP A 53 -0.17 7.97 -5.09
CA ASP A 53 -0.13 9.43 -4.96
C ASP A 53 -0.82 10.12 -6.13
N ARG A 54 -0.53 9.69 -7.36
CA ARG A 54 -1.22 10.24 -8.55
C ARG A 54 -2.73 10.05 -8.47
N ILE A 55 -3.21 8.93 -7.95
CA ILE A 55 -4.66 8.67 -7.85
C ILE A 55 -5.28 9.49 -6.72
N ALA A 56 -4.62 9.59 -5.56
CA ALA A 56 -5.07 10.38 -4.43
C ALA A 56 -5.21 11.87 -4.78
N TYR A 57 -4.27 12.41 -5.58
CA TYR A 57 -4.21 13.82 -5.95
C TYR A 57 -4.71 14.14 -7.36
N SER A 58 -5.09 13.15 -8.17
CA SER A 58 -5.71 13.41 -9.49
C SER A 58 -7.08 14.03 -9.26
N ARG A 59 -7.26 15.27 -9.73
CA ARG A 59 -8.57 15.93 -9.83
C ARG A 59 -9.46 15.15 -10.79
#